data_AF-A0A1B4V2V2-F1
#
_entry.id   AF-A0A1B4V2V2-F1
#
_cell.length_a   1.000
_cell.length_b   1.000
_cell.length_c   1.000
_cell.angle_alpha   90.00
_cell.angle_beta   90.00
_cell.angle_gamma   90.00
#
_symmetry.space_group_name_H-M   'P 1'
#
loop_
_entity.id
_entity.type
_entity.pdbx_description
1 polymer ?
#
loop_
_entity_poly.entity_id
_entity_poly.type
_entity_poly.pdbx_seq_one_letter_code
_entity_poly.pdbx_strand_id
1 'polypeptide(L)'
;MMYAPTSVDECLDLIDQAIFEIDDVPMCAADEGDEDWEFSDLLPLYQQLVGELERLHEAVRSGQHAYATGADLPFMAVVRRHRERIPFSNLFEALNRTHLSRIRE
;
A
#
# COMPACT_ATOMS: atom_id res chain seq x y z
N MET A 1 -7.49 13.39 -11.62
CA MET A 1 -7.90 12.08 -12.17
C MET A 1 -8.07 11.17 -10.96
N MET A 2 -9.31 10.84 -10.57
CA MET A 2 -9.60 10.03 -9.37
C MET A 2 -9.82 8.58 -9.81
N TYR A 3 -8.78 7.74 -9.79
CA TYR A 3 -8.94 6.30 -9.87
C TYR A 3 -9.40 5.81 -8.50
N ALA A 4 -10.72 5.70 -8.32
CA ALA A 4 -11.27 4.85 -7.28
C ALA A 4 -11.55 3.51 -7.97
N PRO A 5 -10.75 2.47 -7.72
CA PRO A 5 -10.93 1.17 -8.36
C PRO A 5 -12.33 0.65 -8.06
N THR A 6 -13.00 0.20 -9.12
CA THR A 6 -14.42 -0.19 -9.05
C THR A 6 -14.65 -1.69 -9.00
N SER A 7 -13.58 -2.48 -9.09
CA SER A 7 -13.59 -3.95 -9.18
C SER A 7 -12.49 -4.58 -8.31
N VAL A 8 -12.68 -5.85 -7.98
CA VAL A 8 -11.68 -6.69 -7.27
C VAL A 8 -10.33 -6.70 -8.00
N ASP A 9 -10.35 -6.80 -9.32
CA ASP A 9 -9.17 -6.81 -10.18
C ASP A 9 -8.34 -5.52 -10.06
N GLU A 10 -9.00 -4.35 -10.10
CA GLU A 10 -8.30 -3.07 -9.90
C GLU A 10 -7.80 -2.89 -8.46
N CYS A 11 -8.45 -3.50 -7.48
CA CYS A 11 -7.92 -3.52 -6.12
C CYS A 11 -6.64 -4.37 -6.05
N LEU A 12 -6.59 -5.52 -6.75
CA LEU A 12 -5.38 -6.34 -6.83
C LEU A 12 -4.24 -5.60 -7.55
N ASP A 13 -4.55 -4.94 -8.67
CA ASP A 13 -3.59 -4.14 -9.43
C ASP A 13 -2.97 -3.00 -8.60
N LEU A 14 -3.79 -2.29 -7.81
CA LEU A 14 -3.29 -1.26 -6.89
C LEU A 14 -2.43 -1.81 -5.76
N ILE A 15 -2.71 -3.03 -5.29
CA ILE A 15 -1.88 -3.67 -4.27
C ILE A 15 -0.53 -4.05 -4.90
N ASP A 16 -0.53 -4.61 -6.09
CA ASP A 16 0.69 -4.99 -6.83
C ASP A 16 1.55 -3.75 -7.13
N GLN A 17 0.91 -2.65 -7.58
CA GLN A 17 1.58 -1.36 -7.78
C GLN A 17 2.21 -0.83 -6.48
N ALA A 18 1.50 -0.93 -5.34
CA ALA A 18 2.05 -0.48 -4.06
C ALA A 18 3.25 -1.32 -3.61
N ILE A 19 3.24 -2.64 -3.87
CA ILE A 19 4.38 -3.52 -3.58
C ILE A 19 5.57 -3.16 -4.47
N PHE A 20 5.33 -2.95 -5.77
CA PHE A 20 6.36 -2.56 -6.72
C PHE A 20 7.06 -1.25 -6.33
N GLU A 21 6.29 -0.23 -5.95
CA GLU A 21 6.85 1.07 -5.53
C GLU A 21 7.71 0.94 -4.26
N ILE A 22 7.32 0.07 -3.32
CA ILE A 22 8.13 -0.19 -2.12
C ILE A 22 9.46 -0.86 -2.47
N ASP A 23 9.45 -1.78 -3.44
CA ASP A 23 10.65 -2.49 -3.88
C ASP A 23 11.59 -1.60 -4.69
N ASP A 24 11.04 -0.60 -5.40
CA ASP A 24 11.81 0.35 -6.22
C ASP A 24 12.51 1.45 -5.39
N VAL A 25 11.93 1.84 -4.25
CA VAL A 25 12.48 2.85 -3.32
C VAL A 25 13.97 2.69 -2.99
N PRO A 26 14.46 1.51 -2.55
CA PRO A 26 15.89 1.32 -2.28
C PRO A 26 16.75 1.42 -3.55
N MET A 27 16.23 1.09 -4.73
CA MET A 27 16.96 1.22 -5.99
C MET A 27 17.12 2.71 -6.37
N CYS A 28 16.09 3.51 -6.12
CA CYS A 28 16.11 4.96 -6.36
C CYS A 28 17.08 5.68 -5.40
N ALA A 29 17.13 5.27 -4.14
CA ALA A 29 18.07 5.82 -3.14
C ALA A 29 19.54 5.46 -3.44
N ALA A 30 19.80 4.26 -4.00
CA ALA A 30 21.15 3.81 -4.30
C ALA A 30 21.81 4.59 -5.47
N ASP A 31 21.02 5.14 -6.39
CA ASP A 31 21.53 5.88 -7.56
C ASP A 31 21.97 7.31 -7.21
N GLU A 32 21.36 7.93 -6.19
CA GLU A 32 21.65 9.32 -5.78
C GLU A 32 22.94 9.48 -4.95
N GLY A 33 23.61 8.39 -4.57
CA GLY A 33 24.93 8.42 -3.93
C GLY A 33 24.95 8.91 -2.47
N ASP A 34 23.79 9.26 -1.91
CA ASP A 34 23.60 9.42 -0.48
C ASP A 34 23.32 8.02 0.11
N GLU A 35 24.24 7.52 0.93
CA GLU A 35 23.97 6.40 1.83
C GLU A 35 22.93 6.88 2.87
N ASP A 36 21.67 6.97 2.44
CA ASP A 36 20.58 7.49 3.24
C ASP A 36 20.22 6.48 4.35
N TRP A 37 20.88 6.67 5.48
CA TRP A 37 20.53 6.17 6.80
C TRP A 37 19.02 6.27 7.10
N GLU A 38 18.32 7.25 6.53
CA GLU A 38 16.87 7.40 6.65
C GLU A 38 16.07 6.25 5.99
N PHE A 39 16.50 5.76 4.83
CA PHE A 39 15.84 4.61 4.18
C PHE A 39 16.16 3.30 4.91
N SER A 40 17.36 3.17 5.47
CA SER A 40 17.74 1.99 6.27
C SER A 40 16.87 1.84 7.53
N ASP A 41 16.48 2.94 8.17
CA ASP A 41 15.59 2.93 9.34
C ASP A 41 14.13 2.60 8.97
N LEU A 42 13.72 2.94 7.74
CA LEU A 42 12.38 2.65 7.19
C LEU A 42 12.28 1.28 6.51
N LEU A 43 13.40 0.64 6.16
CA LEU A 43 13.44 -0.70 5.55
C LEU A 43 12.58 -1.74 6.30
N PRO A 44 12.69 -1.90 7.64
CA PRO A 44 11.84 -2.85 8.37
C PRO A 44 10.36 -2.47 8.33
N LEU A 45 10.05 -1.16 8.28
CA LEU A 45 8.68 -0.68 8.11
C LEU A 45 8.14 -1.04 6.72
N TYR A 46 8.94 -0.84 5.67
CA TYR A 46 8.58 -1.20 4.30
C TYR A 46 8.34 -2.70 4.14
N GLN A 47 9.22 -3.55 4.68
CA GLN A 47 9.01 -4.99 4.69
C GLN A 47 7.73 -5.39 5.42
N GLN A 48 7.42 -4.73 6.54
CA GLN A 48 6.16 -4.95 7.24
C GLN A 48 4.95 -4.56 6.38
N LEU A 49 5.01 -3.42 5.67
CA LEU A 49 3.94 -2.96 4.78
C LEU A 49 3.74 -3.91 3.60
N VAL A 50 4.83 -4.40 2.98
CA VAL A 50 4.76 -5.41 1.91
C VAL A 50 4.04 -6.67 2.41
N GLY A 51 4.42 -7.20 3.58
CA GLY A 51 3.75 -8.39 4.12
C GLY A 51 2.26 -8.18 4.40
N GLU A 52 1.86 -6.97 4.82
CA GLU A 52 0.44 -6.62 5.00
C GLU A 52 -0.29 -6.47 3.66
N LEU A 53 0.37 -5.93 2.63
CA LEU A 53 -0.15 -5.83 1.27
C LEU A 53 -0.31 -7.22 0.63
N GLU A 54 0.65 -8.12 0.78
CA GLU A 54 0.56 -9.50 0.27
C GLU A 54 -0.60 -10.26 0.93
N ARG A 55 -0.80 -10.10 2.25
CA ARG A 55 -1.95 -10.66 2.96
C ARG A 55 -3.28 -10.10 2.44
N LEU A 56 -3.32 -8.78 2.21
CA LEU A 56 -4.49 -8.13 1.62
C LEU A 56 -4.75 -8.67 0.21
N HIS A 57 -3.72 -8.79 -0.62
CA HIS A 57 -3.80 -9.33 -1.97
C HIS A 57 -4.37 -10.75 -1.96
N GLU A 58 -3.85 -11.63 -1.09
CA GLU A 58 -4.36 -13.00 -0.96
C GLU A 58 -5.81 -13.04 -0.46
N ALA A 59 -6.16 -12.21 0.53
CA ALA A 59 -7.53 -12.12 1.03
C ALA A 59 -8.51 -11.64 -0.05
N VAL A 60 -8.12 -10.65 -0.84
CA VAL A 60 -8.90 -10.13 -1.97
C VAL A 60 -9.04 -11.20 -3.06
N ARG A 61 -7.94 -11.88 -3.42
CA ARG A 61 -7.90 -12.92 -4.45
C ARG A 61 -8.73 -14.15 -4.08
N SER A 62 -8.71 -14.55 -2.81
CA SER A 62 -9.51 -15.66 -2.29
C SER A 62 -10.98 -15.28 -2.02
N GLY A 63 -11.36 -14.01 -2.21
CA GLY A 63 -12.70 -13.50 -1.91
C GLY A 63 -13.02 -13.50 -0.41
N GLN A 64 -12.00 -13.58 0.45
CA GLN A 64 -12.14 -13.56 1.91
C GLN A 64 -12.04 -12.14 2.50
N HIS A 65 -11.70 -11.15 1.66
CA HIS A 65 -11.63 -9.76 2.08
C HIS A 65 -13.02 -9.14 2.19
N ALA A 66 -13.35 -8.64 3.38
CA ALA A 66 -14.60 -7.92 3.61
C ALA A 66 -14.43 -6.44 3.26
N TYR A 67 -15.15 -5.95 2.26
CA TYR A 67 -15.20 -4.53 1.91
C TYR A 67 -16.27 -3.79 2.72
N ALA A 68 -16.15 -2.46 2.81
CA ALA A 68 -17.11 -1.57 3.46
C ALA A 68 -17.42 -1.97 4.92
N THR A 69 -16.42 -2.44 5.66
CA THR A 69 -16.54 -2.79 7.09
C THR A 69 -16.73 -1.56 7.99
N GLY A 70 -16.51 -0.36 7.44
CA GLY A 70 -16.52 0.91 8.18
C GLY A 70 -15.24 1.17 8.97
N ALA A 71 -14.23 0.29 8.84
CA ALA A 71 -12.91 0.45 9.43
C ALA A 71 -11.85 0.67 8.34
N ASP A 72 -10.83 1.48 8.65
CA ASP A 72 -9.64 1.58 7.82
C ASP A 72 -8.85 0.25 7.81
N LEU A 73 -8.03 0.06 6.77
CA LEU A 73 -7.09 -1.06 6.73
C LEU A 73 -6.11 -0.99 7.93
N PRO A 74 -5.72 -2.13 8.53
CA PRO A 74 -4.94 -2.14 9.78
C PRO A 74 -3.60 -1.41 9.68
N PHE A 75 -2.98 -1.42 8.50
CA PHE A 75 -1.73 -0.72 8.23
C PHE A 75 -1.88 0.80 8.01
N MET A 76 -3.10 1.34 7.83
CA MET A 76 -3.31 2.79 7.66
C MET A 76 -2.81 3.62 8.82
N ALA A 77 -2.92 3.10 10.05
CA ALA A 77 -2.44 3.81 11.23
C ALA A 77 -0.93 4.08 11.15
N VAL A 78 -0.17 3.12 10.63
CA VAL A 78 1.27 3.21 10.45
C VAL A 78 1.61 4.10 9.27
N VAL A 79 0.94 3.91 8.11
CA VAL A 79 1.15 4.74 6.93
C VAL A 79 0.89 6.22 7.23
N ARG A 80 -0.22 6.56 7.89
CA ARG A 80 -0.55 7.95 8.24
C ARG A 80 0.47 8.59 9.18
N ARG A 81 1.05 7.80 10.09
CA ARG A 81 2.12 8.24 11.01
C ARG A 81 3.41 8.55 10.26
N HIS A 82 3.70 7.81 9.20
CA HIS A 82 4.93 7.95 8.40
C HIS A 82 4.69 8.62 7.04
N ARG A 83 3.52 9.24 6.82
CA ARG A 83 3.09 9.74 5.50
C ARG A 83 4.09 10.68 4.84
N GLU A 84 4.80 11.48 5.64
CA GLU A 84 5.77 12.49 5.16
C GLU A 84 7.09 11.84 4.71
N ARG A 85 7.36 10.61 5.17
CA ARG A 85 8.54 9.81 4.84
C ARG A 85 8.24 8.74 3.78
N ILE A 86 6.97 8.52 3.45
CA ILE A 86 6.52 7.51 2.49
C ILE A 86 6.07 8.23 1.21
N PRO A 87 6.88 8.23 0.14
CA PRO A 87 6.58 8.97 -1.09
C PRO A 87 5.32 8.44 -1.81
N PHE A 88 4.99 7.16 -1.63
CA PHE A 88 3.81 6.47 -2.20
C PHE A 88 2.65 6.37 -1.20
N SER A 89 2.59 7.22 -0.18
CA SER A 89 1.49 7.28 0.82
C SER A 89 0.10 7.41 0.16
N ASN A 90 0.02 8.07 -0.99
CA ASN A 90 -1.20 8.20 -1.78
C ASN A 90 -1.77 6.86 -2.27
N LEU A 91 -0.93 5.86 -2.58
CA LEU A 91 -1.39 4.53 -3.02
C LEU A 91 -2.13 3.80 -1.90
N PHE A 92 -1.59 3.87 -0.70
CA PHE A 92 -2.26 3.35 0.49
C PHE A 92 -3.59 4.07 0.73
N GLU A 93 -3.65 5.40 0.63
CA GLU A 93 -4.92 6.12 0.75
C GLU A 93 -5.94 5.71 -0.32
N ALA A 94 -5.49 5.44 -1.55
CA ALA A 94 -6.35 4.92 -2.60
C ALA A 94 -6.88 3.51 -2.25
N LEU A 95 -6.02 2.60 -1.77
CA LEU A 95 -6.42 1.27 -1.30
C LEU A 95 -7.42 1.34 -0.15
N ASN A 96 -7.23 2.26 0.79
CA ASN A 96 -8.14 2.43 1.90
C ASN A 96 -9.49 3.00 1.47
N ARG A 97 -9.49 3.98 0.57
CA ARG A 97 -10.73 4.49 -0.04
C ARG A 97 -11.48 3.40 -0.80
N THR A 98 -10.75 2.51 -1.46
CA THR A 98 -11.28 1.34 -2.16
C THR A 98 -11.92 0.36 -1.20
N HIS A 99 -11.21 0.05 -0.11
CA HIS A 99 -11.72 -0.80 0.96
C HIS A 99 -13.01 -0.26 1.60
N LEU A 100 -13.05 1.06 1.85
CA LEU A 100 -14.19 1.74 2.44
C LEU A 100 -15.35 1.94 1.45
N SER A 101 -15.05 1.97 0.15
CA SER A 101 -16.06 2.03 -0.89
C SER A 101 -16.73 0.68 -1.04
N ARG A 102 -18.04 0.68 -1.36
CA ARG A 102 -18.67 -0.53 -1.87
C ARG A 102 -18.18 -0.74 -3.30
N ILE A 103 -17.21 -1.63 -3.46
CA ILE A 103 -16.86 -2.18 -4.76
C ILE A 103 -18.11 -2.93 -5.28
N ARG A 104 -18.55 -2.66 -6.52
CA ARG A 104 -19.68 -3.38 -7.13
C ARG A 104 -19.12 -4.68 -7.71
N GLU A 105 -19.57 -5.81 -7.16
CA GLU A 105 -19.43 -7.13 -7.79
C GLU A 105 -20.21 -7.23 -9.11
#